data_AF-A0A951L3Y7-F1
#
_entry.id   AF-A0A951L3Y7-F1
#
_cell.length_a   1.000
_cell.length_b   1.000
_cell.length_c   1.000
_cell.angle_alpha   90.00
_cell.angle_beta   90.00
_cell.angle_gamma   90.00
#
_symmetry.space_group_name_H-M   'P 1'
#
loop_
_entity.id
_entity.type
_entity.pdbx_description
1 polymer ?
#
loop_
_entity_poly.entity_id
_entity_poly.type
_entity_poly.pdbx_seq_one_letter_code
_entity_poly.pdbx_strand_id
1 'polypeptide(L)'
;MTIHPKSHRDLMLAPVAVEIDLNLQRLRDRTPEDVEAELELELDKPAIHINREERAELVLRQALRDVEMHGWTARISDDAARIHLGGGSVSLDLGLSGAITSYIRDGVLALERTGRT
;
A
#
# COMPACT_ATOMS: atom_id res chain seq x y z
N MET A 1 21.88 19.05 -0.06
CA MET A 1 21.22 19.01 -1.39
C MET A 1 19.82 19.58 -1.20
N THR A 2 19.42 20.58 -1.97
CA THR A 2 18.08 21.18 -1.85
C THR A 2 17.23 20.69 -3.01
N ILE A 3 16.16 19.95 -2.72
CA ILE A 3 15.24 19.46 -3.73
C ILE A 3 14.38 20.65 -4.21
N HIS A 4 14.42 20.92 -5.52
CA HIS A 4 13.60 21.96 -6.13
C HIS A 4 12.61 21.33 -7.13
N PRO A 5 11.31 21.63 -6.99
CA PRO A 5 10.28 21.26 -7.98
C PRO A 5 10.65 21.79 -9.37
N LYS A 6 10.60 20.94 -10.40
CA LYS A 6 10.83 21.35 -11.81
C LYS A 6 9.54 21.48 -12.60
N SER A 7 8.42 21.01 -12.05
CA SER A 7 7.12 21.00 -12.71
C SER A 7 5.99 21.18 -11.69
N HIS A 8 4.79 21.55 -12.17
CA HIS A 8 3.62 21.71 -11.31
C HIS A 8 3.27 20.42 -10.55
N ARG A 9 3.43 19.25 -11.17
CA ARG A 9 3.20 17.96 -10.50
C ARG A 9 4.14 17.69 -9.33
N ASP A 10 5.38 18.23 -9.37
CA ASP A 10 6.33 18.09 -8.26
C ASP A 10 5.83 18.78 -6.98
N LEU A 11 5.00 19.82 -7.12
CA LEU A 11 4.36 20.49 -5.99
C LEU A 11 3.25 19.64 -5.36
N MET A 12 2.65 18.73 -6.14
CA MET A 12 1.58 17.85 -5.68
C MET A 12 2.09 16.57 -5.01
N LEU A 13 3.40 16.31 -5.01
CA LEU A 13 3.96 15.10 -4.38
C LEU A 13 3.59 14.99 -2.90
N ALA A 14 3.76 16.07 -2.14
CA ALA A 14 3.50 16.05 -0.71
C ALA A 14 2.02 15.80 -0.38
N PRO A 15 1.04 16.51 -0.99
CA PRO A 15 -0.37 16.17 -0.85
C PRO A 15 -0.69 14.70 -1.17
N VAL A 16 -0.27 14.21 -2.35
CA VAL A 16 -0.52 12.82 -2.77
C VAL A 16 0.05 11.82 -1.76
N ALA A 17 1.29 12.06 -1.29
CA ALA A 17 1.93 11.18 -0.32
C ALA A 17 1.19 11.14 1.02
N VAL A 18 0.67 12.29 1.48
CA VAL A 18 -0.09 12.39 2.73
C VAL A 18 -1.43 11.65 2.62
N GLU A 19 -2.15 11.81 1.52
CA GLU A 19 -3.44 11.11 1.32
C GLU A 19 -3.24 9.58 1.30
N ILE A 20 -2.18 9.12 0.63
CA ILE A 20 -1.82 7.70 0.63
C ILE A 20 -1.46 7.20 2.04
N ASP A 21 -0.65 7.95 2.79
CA ASP A 21 -0.27 7.58 4.16
C ASP A 21 -1.48 7.52 5.10
N LEU A 22 -2.42 8.45 4.98
CA LEU A 22 -3.67 8.46 5.74
C LEU A 22 -4.53 7.22 5.46
N ASN A 23 -4.63 6.80 4.19
CA ASN A 23 -5.35 5.58 3.83
C ASN A 23 -4.67 4.33 4.41
N LEU A 24 -3.34 4.29 4.41
CA LEU A 24 -2.58 3.17 4.98
C LEU A 24 -2.58 3.14 6.51
N GLN A 25 -2.76 4.29 7.17
CA GLN A 25 -2.70 4.41 8.62
C GLN A 25 -3.68 3.45 9.32
N ARG A 26 -4.86 3.23 8.74
CA ARG A 26 -5.88 2.34 9.29
C ARG A 26 -5.45 0.87 9.34
N LEU A 27 -4.55 0.47 8.44
CA LEU A 27 -4.05 -0.90 8.29
C LEU A 27 -2.74 -1.14 9.05
N ARG A 28 -2.10 -0.07 9.54
CA ARG A 28 -0.71 -0.09 10.03
C ARG A 28 -0.50 -0.99 11.25
N ASP A 29 -1.41 -0.92 12.21
CA ASP A 29 -1.28 -1.56 13.54
C ASP A 29 -2.18 -2.80 13.70
N ARG A 30 -2.62 -3.38 12.58
CA ARG A 30 -3.54 -4.52 12.53
C ARG A 30 -2.81 -5.85 12.33
N THR A 31 -3.47 -6.98 12.54
CA THR A 31 -2.93 -8.29 12.11
C THR A 31 -3.17 -8.48 10.60
N PRO A 32 -2.48 -9.42 9.92
CA PRO A 32 -2.77 -9.73 8.51
C PRO A 32 -4.24 -10.10 8.24
N GLU A 33 -4.88 -10.80 9.18
CA GLU A 33 -6.31 -11.15 9.14
C GLU A 33 -7.20 -9.91 9.16
N ASP A 34 -6.90 -8.98 10.08
CA ASP A 34 -7.61 -7.72 10.20
C ASP A 34 -7.37 -6.82 8.97
N VAL A 35 -6.19 -6.89 8.35
CA VAL A 35 -5.90 -6.21 7.08
C VAL A 35 -6.76 -6.79 5.96
N GLU A 36 -6.85 -8.11 5.85
CA GLU A 36 -7.69 -8.77 4.85
C GLU A 36 -9.16 -8.37 5.00
N ALA A 37 -9.70 -8.46 6.21
CA ALA A 37 -11.10 -8.12 6.49
C ALA A 37 -11.43 -6.66 6.16
N GLU A 38 -10.55 -5.71 6.51
CA GLU A 38 -10.75 -4.30 6.15
C GLU A 38 -10.71 -4.08 4.64
N LEU A 39 -9.79 -4.75 3.94
CA LEU A 39 -9.72 -4.67 2.48
C LEU A 39 -10.99 -5.23 1.82
N GLU A 40 -11.56 -6.32 2.33
CA GLU A 40 -12.83 -6.87 1.81
C GLU A 40 -13.98 -5.87 1.97
N LEU A 41 -14.08 -5.25 3.15
CA LEU A 41 -15.13 -4.31 3.49
C LEU A 41 -15.01 -3.01 2.69
N GLU A 42 -13.81 -2.43 2.61
CA GLU A 42 -13.61 -1.13 1.96
C GLU A 42 -13.60 -1.22 0.43
N LEU A 43 -13.27 -2.40 -0.15
CA LEU A 43 -13.25 -2.63 -1.60
C LEU A 43 -14.48 -3.37 -2.13
N ASP A 44 -15.42 -3.80 -1.27
CA ASP A 44 -16.60 -4.62 -1.60
C ASP A 44 -16.23 -5.84 -2.49
N LYS A 45 -15.16 -6.52 -2.11
CA LYS A 45 -14.59 -7.66 -2.84
C LYS A 45 -14.25 -8.79 -1.88
N PRO A 46 -14.63 -10.05 -2.19
CA PRO A 46 -14.26 -11.18 -1.35
C PRO A 46 -12.76 -11.44 -1.43
N ALA A 47 -12.16 -11.83 -0.30
CA ALA A 47 -10.73 -12.09 -0.09
C ALA A 47 -10.23 -13.38 -0.76
N ILE A 48 -10.90 -13.86 -1.81
CA ILE A 48 -10.42 -14.99 -2.59
C ILE A 48 -9.25 -14.49 -3.46
N HIS A 49 -8.12 -14.23 -2.80
CA HIS A 49 -6.90 -13.66 -3.37
C HIS A 49 -5.80 -14.70 -3.26
N ILE A 50 -5.56 -15.36 -4.39
CA ILE A 50 -4.88 -16.64 -4.45
C ILE A 50 -3.36 -16.46 -4.53
N ASN A 51 -2.90 -15.27 -4.97
CA ASN A 51 -1.47 -14.97 -5.15
C ASN A 51 -1.05 -13.61 -4.58
N ARG A 52 0.28 -13.42 -4.51
CA ARG A 52 0.93 -12.23 -3.96
C ARG A 52 0.62 -10.98 -4.79
N GLU A 53 0.58 -11.07 -6.12
CA GLU A 53 0.28 -9.92 -6.98
C GLU A 53 -1.14 -9.38 -6.74
N GLU A 54 -2.13 -10.26 -6.61
CA GLU A 54 -3.51 -9.88 -6.32
C GLU A 54 -3.63 -9.17 -4.97
N ARG A 55 -2.95 -9.69 -3.93
CA ARG A 55 -2.92 -9.04 -2.62
C ARG A 55 -2.24 -7.67 -2.65
N ALA A 56 -1.13 -7.55 -3.37
CA ALA A 56 -0.45 -6.28 -3.57
C ALA A 56 -1.35 -5.26 -4.29
N GLU A 57 -2.07 -5.69 -5.33
CA GLU A 57 -2.99 -4.83 -6.07
C GLU A 57 -4.14 -4.30 -5.20
N LEU A 58 -4.65 -5.09 -4.24
CA LEU A 58 -5.70 -4.63 -3.33
C LEU A 58 -5.20 -3.60 -2.34
N VAL A 59 -4.03 -3.87 -1.73
CA VAL A 59 -3.38 -2.89 -0.86
C VAL A 59 -3.13 -1.59 -1.63
N LEU A 60 -2.69 -1.69 -2.88
CA LEU A 60 -2.48 -0.52 -3.73
C LEU A 60 -3.80 0.21 -4.00
N ARG A 61 -4.87 -0.50 -4.37
CA ARG A 61 -6.20 0.12 -4.59
C ARG A 61 -6.72 0.82 -3.35
N GLN A 62 -6.54 0.19 -2.19
CA GLN A 62 -6.94 0.78 -0.92
C GLN A 62 -6.11 2.03 -0.60
N ALA A 63 -4.79 1.96 -0.81
CA ALA A 63 -3.90 3.10 -0.60
C ALA A 63 -4.26 4.29 -1.50
N LEU A 64 -4.73 4.04 -2.72
CA LEU A 64 -5.11 5.05 -3.71
C LEU A 64 -6.59 5.45 -3.68
N ARG A 65 -7.37 4.90 -2.75
CA ARG A 65 -8.81 5.16 -2.64
C ARG A 65 -9.05 6.64 -2.36
N ASP A 66 -9.88 7.27 -3.20
CA ASP A 66 -10.21 8.71 -3.12
C ASP A 66 -8.99 9.66 -3.23
N VAL A 67 -7.85 9.20 -3.77
CA VAL A 67 -6.64 10.01 -3.98
C VAL A 67 -6.62 10.59 -5.39
N GLU A 68 -6.48 11.92 -5.51
CA GLU A 68 -6.22 12.56 -6.79
C GLU A 68 -4.75 12.46 -7.17
N MET A 69 -4.40 11.57 -8.09
CA MET A 69 -2.99 11.28 -8.40
C MET A 69 -2.23 12.41 -9.09
N HIS A 70 -2.88 13.45 -9.63
CA HIS A 70 -2.24 14.58 -10.32
C HIS A 70 -1.12 14.19 -11.33
N GLY A 71 -1.27 13.04 -11.97
CA GLY A 71 -0.32 12.48 -12.94
C GLY A 71 0.92 11.80 -12.34
N TRP A 72 0.92 11.57 -11.03
CA TRP A 72 1.79 10.60 -10.37
C TRP A 72 1.32 9.17 -10.63
N THR A 73 2.26 8.23 -10.60
CA THR A 73 1.99 6.79 -10.63
C THR A 73 2.46 6.17 -9.33
N ALA A 74 1.77 5.11 -8.90
CA ALA A 74 2.09 4.37 -7.70
C ALA A 74 2.23 2.88 -8.03
N ARG A 75 3.19 2.21 -7.40
CA ARG A 75 3.35 0.75 -7.47
C ARG A 75 3.91 0.20 -6.17
N ILE A 76 3.47 -0.98 -5.78
CA ILE A 76 4.12 -1.71 -4.67
C ILE A 76 5.47 -2.26 -5.17
N SER A 77 6.50 -2.16 -4.33
CA SER A 77 7.83 -2.71 -4.61
C SER A 77 7.84 -4.24 -4.66
N ASP A 78 8.86 -4.82 -5.30
CA ASP A 78 8.97 -6.29 -5.45
C ASP A 78 9.15 -6.99 -4.09
N ASP A 79 9.77 -6.33 -3.12
CA ASP A 79 9.86 -6.80 -1.75
C ASP A 79 8.58 -6.58 -0.93
N ALA A 80 7.53 -5.98 -1.50
CA ALA A 80 6.27 -5.64 -0.82
C ALA A 80 6.42 -4.72 0.41
N ALA A 81 7.56 -4.03 0.54
CA ALA A 81 7.84 -3.20 1.70
C ALA A 81 7.49 -1.72 1.47
N ARG A 82 7.20 -1.29 0.23
CA ARG A 82 7.03 0.12 -0.11
C ARG A 82 6.00 0.35 -1.21
N ILE A 83 5.40 1.54 -1.22
CA ILE A 83 4.75 2.14 -2.38
C ILE A 83 5.71 3.14 -3.00
N HIS A 84 6.11 2.89 -4.24
CA HIS A 84 6.93 3.80 -5.03
C HIS A 84 6.05 4.77 -5.82
N LEU A 85 6.24 6.07 -5.58
CA LEU A 85 5.62 7.17 -6.31
C LEU A 85 6.58 7.73 -7.34
N GLY A 86 6.13 7.77 -8.60
CA GLY A 86 6.88 8.30 -9.74
C GLY A 86 6.04 9.21 -10.63
N GLY A 87 6.69 9.83 -11.62
CA GLY A 87 6.04 10.69 -12.61
C GLY A 87 6.49 12.15 -12.58
N GLY A 88 7.08 12.62 -11.49
CA GLY A 88 7.71 13.94 -11.40
C GLY A 88 9.17 13.98 -11.86
N SER A 89 9.85 15.08 -11.55
CA SER A 89 11.32 15.16 -11.60
C SER A 89 12.00 14.50 -10.39
N VAL A 90 11.20 14.00 -9.45
CA VAL A 90 11.61 13.28 -8.24
C VAL A 90 10.73 12.03 -8.06
N SER A 91 11.16 11.15 -7.18
CA SER A 91 10.40 9.97 -6.74
C SER A 91 10.37 9.90 -5.21
N LEU A 92 9.35 9.23 -4.67
CA LEU A 92 9.21 9.01 -3.23
C LEU A 92 8.83 7.55 -2.97
N ASP A 93 9.49 6.93 -1.99
CA ASP A 93 9.06 5.63 -1.47
C ASP A 93 8.35 5.84 -0.13
N LEU A 94 7.14 5.30 -0.01
CA LEU A 94 6.39 5.23 1.26
C LEU A 94 6.51 3.82 1.83
N GLY A 95 6.96 3.69 3.07
CA GLY A 95 7.12 2.39 3.72
C GLY A 95 5.78 1.78 4.12
N LEU A 96 5.60 0.48 3.87
CA LEU A 96 4.47 -0.31 4.34
C LEU A 96 4.76 -0.90 5.72
N SER A 97 3.71 -1.10 6.52
CA SER A 97 3.86 -1.72 7.84
C SER A 97 4.23 -3.21 7.72
N GLY A 98 4.71 -3.78 8.83
CA GLY A 98 4.98 -5.22 8.91
C GLY A 98 3.74 -6.06 8.61
N ALA A 99 2.58 -5.66 9.12
CA ALA A 99 1.32 -6.36 8.88
C ALA A 99 0.92 -6.39 7.40
N ILE A 100 0.99 -5.25 6.73
CA ILE A 100 0.69 -5.14 5.29
C ILE A 100 1.71 -5.96 4.48
N THR A 101 2.99 -5.89 4.85
CA THR A 101 4.05 -6.65 4.18
C THR A 101 3.81 -8.16 4.32
N SER A 102 3.49 -8.64 5.53
CA SER A 102 3.17 -10.04 5.80
C SER A 102 1.91 -10.48 5.06
N TYR A 103 0.85 -9.67 5.03
CA TYR A 103 -0.36 -9.96 4.27
C TYR A 103 -0.04 -10.14 2.77
N ILE A 104 0.71 -9.22 2.15
CA ILE A 104 1.04 -9.32 0.73
C ILE A 104 1.85 -10.60 0.45
N ARG A 105 2.90 -10.86 1.25
CA ARG A 105 3.82 -11.98 1.03
C ARG A 105 3.17 -13.32 1.34
N ASP A 106 2.62 -13.46 2.53
CA ASP A 106 2.25 -14.74 3.13
C ASP A 106 0.74 -14.99 3.11
N GLY A 107 -0.07 -13.94 2.91
CA GLY A 107 -1.53 -14.00 3.07
C GLY A 107 -1.92 -14.31 4.51
N VAL A 108 -3.16 -14.75 4.71
CA VAL A 108 -3.68 -15.13 6.03
C VAL A 108 -3.38 -16.59 6.40
N LEU A 109 -2.97 -17.43 5.44
CA LEU A 109 -2.80 -18.88 5.64
C LEU A 109 -1.43 -19.35 6.15
N ALA A 110 -0.57 -18.46 6.68
CA ALA A 110 0.74 -18.86 7.20
C ALA A 110 0.79 -19.12 8.72
N LEU A 111 -0.23 -18.72 9.50
CA LEU A 111 -0.16 -18.73 10.97
C LEU A 111 -0.80 -19.96 11.66
N GLU A 112 -1.55 -20.81 10.95
CA GLU A 112 -2.13 -22.02 11.56
C GLU A 112 -1.12 -23.15 11.81
N ARG A 113 0.13 -23.06 11.31
CA ARG A 113 1.13 -24.14 11.43
C ARG A 113 2.07 -24.04 12.63
N THR A 114 1.95 -23.00 13.47
CA THR A 114 2.90 -22.76 14.58
C THR A 114 2.21 -22.69 15.96
N GLY A 115 1.05 -23.34 16.12
CA GLY A 115 0.22 -23.26 17.33
C GLY A 115 -0.31 -24.58 17.89
N ARG A 116 0.26 -25.74 17.51
CA ARG A 116 -0.01 -27.03 18.18
C ARG A 116 1.23 -27.87 18.32
N THR A 117 1.84 -27.83 19.49
CA THR A 117 2.54 -28.95 20.16
C THR A 117 2.51 -28.69 21.65
#